data_AF-A0A7Y2DKN9-F1
#
_entry.id   AF-A0A7Y2DKN9-F1
#
_cell.length_a   1.000
_cell.length_b   1.000
_cell.length_c   1.000
_cell.angle_alpha   90.00
_cell.angle_beta   90.00
_cell.angle_gamma   90.00
#
_symmetry.space_group_name_H-M   'P 1'
#
loop_
_entity.id
_entity.type
_entity.pdbx_description
1 polymer ?
#
loop_
_entity_poly.entity_id
_entity_poly.type
_entity_poly.pdbx_seq_one_letter_code
_entity_poly.pdbx_strand_id
1 'polypeptide(L)'
;MLHHVKLEKYTALSGVSQDVQLSYQIFGRVLHTAPVVLVNHALTGNSNVTGDGGWWSALIGEGKCIDTKKYTILSFNIPGNGYDKIVIDNYKDFVAGDIAQLFLLGLEKLKIKKLFAIIGGSLGGGIAW
;
A
#
# COMPACT_ATOMS: atom_id res chain seq x y z
N MET A 1 9.19 -9.19 2.07
CA MET A 1 8.49 -10.26 1.32
C MET A 1 7.21 -9.68 0.75
N LEU A 2 6.84 -10.06 -0.47
CA LEU A 2 5.59 -9.64 -1.11
C LEU A 2 4.45 -10.57 -0.67
N HIS A 3 3.39 -9.99 -0.13
CA HIS A 3 2.19 -10.67 0.33
C HIS A 3 0.98 -10.24 -0.50
N HIS A 4 -0.11 -11.02 -0.45
CA HIS A 4 -1.32 -10.73 -1.19
C HIS A 4 -2.54 -10.89 -0.30
N VAL A 5 -3.56 -10.06 -0.53
CA VAL A 5 -4.91 -10.23 0.01
C VAL A 5 -5.92 -10.16 -1.13
N LYS A 6 -6.88 -11.10 -1.12
CA LYS A 6 -7.96 -11.12 -2.12
C LYS A 6 -9.13 -10.27 -1.63
N LEU A 7 -9.55 -9.33 -2.47
CA LEU A 7 -10.74 -8.50 -2.29
C LEU A 7 -11.77 -8.95 -3.33
N GLU A 8 -12.80 -9.67 -2.90
CA GLU A 8 -13.78 -10.26 -3.80
C GLU A 8 -14.89 -9.25 -4.12
N LYS A 9 -15.30 -9.21 -5.39
CA LYS A 9 -16.41 -8.37 -5.88
C LYS A 9 -16.30 -6.90 -5.43
N TYR A 10 -15.12 -6.31 -5.55
CA TYR A 10 -14.96 -4.87 -5.37
C TYR A 10 -15.70 -4.13 -6.48
N THR A 11 -16.56 -3.18 -6.12
CA THR A 11 -17.27 -2.31 -7.06
C THR A 11 -16.60 -0.95 -7.08
N ALA A 12 -15.99 -0.60 -8.21
CA ALA A 12 -15.38 0.71 -8.42
C ALA A 12 -16.44 1.81 -8.51
N LEU A 13 -16.03 3.07 -8.38
CA LEU A 13 -16.86 4.26 -8.51
C LEU A 13 -17.49 4.38 -9.91
N SER A 14 -16.89 3.76 -10.92
CA SER A 14 -17.46 3.60 -12.28
C SER A 14 -18.67 2.66 -12.34
N GLY A 15 -18.92 1.87 -11.29
CA GLY A 15 -19.95 0.83 -11.23
C GLY A 15 -19.47 -0.56 -11.68
N VAL A 16 -18.23 -0.68 -12.17
CA VAL A 16 -17.65 -1.97 -12.58
C VAL A 16 -17.27 -2.78 -11.34
N SER A 17 -17.68 -4.06 -11.32
CA SER A 17 -17.30 -4.99 -10.25
C SER A 17 -16.29 -6.02 -10.72
N GLN A 18 -15.23 -6.25 -9.94
CA GLN A 18 -14.25 -7.30 -10.18
C GLN A 18 -13.56 -7.78 -8.90
N ASP A 19 -12.96 -8.97 -8.95
CA ASP A 19 -12.05 -9.42 -7.91
C ASP A 19 -10.72 -8.66 -8.04
N VAL A 20 -10.20 -8.14 -6.94
CA VAL A 20 -8.91 -7.44 -6.89
C VAL A 20 -7.95 -8.19 -5.98
N GLN A 21 -6.77 -8.50 -6.51
CA GLN A 21 -5.66 -9.02 -5.72
C GLN A 21 -4.76 -7.86 -5.32
N LEU A 22 -4.80 -7.51 -4.04
CA LEU A 22 -4.03 -6.40 -3.48
C LEU A 22 -2.74 -6.94 -2.88
N SER A 23 -1.60 -6.58 -3.47
CA SER A 23 -0.29 -6.95 -2.94
C SER A 23 0.26 -5.91 -1.98
N TYR A 24 1.09 -6.33 -1.03
CA TYR A 24 1.69 -5.46 -0.02
C TYR A 24 3.00 -6.01 0.52
N GLN A 25 3.79 -5.12 1.12
CA GLN A 25 5.00 -5.47 1.86
C GLN A 25 4.95 -4.87 3.27
N ILE A 26 5.56 -5.57 4.22
CA ILE A 26 5.75 -5.13 5.61
C ILE A 26 7.24 -5.04 5.91
N PHE A 27 7.64 -4.00 6.64
CA PHE A 27 9.01 -3.77 7.10
C PHE A 27 9.04 -3.36 8.58
N GLY A 28 10.20 -3.55 9.21
CA GLY A 28 10.42 -3.18 10.61
C GLY A 28 9.77 -4.12 11.60
N ARG A 29 9.06 -3.59 12.58
CA ARG A 29 8.46 -4.38 13.66
C ARG A 29 7.33 -5.26 13.14
N VAL A 30 7.14 -6.41 13.80
CA VAL A 30 6.10 -7.38 13.47
C VAL A 30 4.73 -6.69 13.54
N LEU A 31 3.86 -6.97 12.55
CA LEU A 31 2.51 -6.42 12.51
C LEU A 31 1.78 -6.66 13.83
N HIS A 32 1.01 -5.64 14.27
CA HIS A 32 0.31 -5.61 15.56
C HIS A 32 1.18 -5.51 16.82
N THR A 33 2.51 -5.42 16.69
CA THR A 33 3.41 -5.23 17.85
C THR A 33 3.93 -3.80 17.99
N ALA A 34 3.66 -2.94 17.00
CA ALA A 34 4.09 -1.55 16.96
C ALA A 34 3.06 -0.68 16.21
N PRO A 35 3.09 0.65 16.37
CA PRO A 35 2.26 1.55 15.58
C PRO A 35 2.56 1.42 14.09
N VAL A 36 1.50 1.44 13.26
CA VAL A 36 1.62 1.22 11.81
C VAL A 36 1.73 2.55 11.06
N VAL A 37 2.75 2.67 10.22
CA VAL A 37 2.86 3.76 9.23
C VAL A 37 2.53 3.18 7.86
N LEU A 38 1.47 3.68 7.23
CA LEU A 38 1.13 3.33 5.85
C LEU A 38 1.87 4.25 4.89
N VAL A 39 2.57 3.65 3.92
CA VAL A 39 3.32 4.37 2.89
C VAL A 39 2.71 4.10 1.53
N ASN A 40 2.15 5.15 0.92
CA ASN A 40 1.60 5.11 -0.43
C ASN A 40 2.66 5.58 -1.44
N HIS A 41 2.91 4.76 -2.46
CA HIS A 41 3.89 5.08 -3.50
C HIS A 41 3.33 6.02 -4.58
N ALA A 42 4.22 6.70 -5.30
CA ALA A 42 3.88 7.52 -6.46
C ALA A 42 3.66 6.68 -7.74
N LEU A 43 3.37 7.31 -8.88
CA LEU A 43 2.98 6.62 -10.13
C LEU A 43 3.89 5.45 -10.55
N THR A 44 5.20 5.64 -10.51
CA THR A 44 6.21 4.63 -10.93
C THR A 44 6.80 3.83 -9.77
N GLY A 45 6.28 4.03 -8.56
CA GLY A 45 6.70 3.30 -7.38
C GLY A 45 6.02 1.95 -7.24
N ASN A 46 6.31 1.28 -6.12
CA ASN A 46 5.72 0.01 -5.74
C ASN A 46 5.76 -0.17 -4.20
N SER A 47 5.31 -1.31 -3.70
CA SER A 47 5.30 -1.61 -2.27
C SER A 47 6.69 -1.82 -1.64
N ASN A 48 7.78 -1.88 -2.42
CA ASN A 48 9.13 -1.98 -1.89
C ASN A 48 9.69 -0.62 -1.45
N VAL A 49 9.41 -0.24 -0.21
CA VAL A 49 9.71 1.10 0.29
C VAL A 49 11.12 1.25 0.84
N THR A 50 11.66 0.22 1.50
CA THR A 50 12.98 0.28 2.16
C THR A 50 13.72 -1.06 2.08
N GLY A 51 15.01 -1.05 2.41
CA GLY A 51 15.89 -2.20 2.27
C GLY A 51 16.48 -2.26 0.86
N ASP A 52 16.79 -3.47 0.42
CA ASP A 52 17.35 -3.65 -0.92
C ASP A 52 16.36 -3.23 -2.00
N GLY A 53 16.79 -2.36 -2.92
CA GLY A 53 15.96 -1.78 -3.98
C GLY A 53 14.81 -0.87 -3.50
N GLY A 54 14.76 -0.50 -2.21
CA GLY A 54 13.66 0.30 -1.66
C GLY A 54 13.75 1.78 -2.02
N TRP A 55 12.72 2.34 -2.66
CA TRP A 55 12.74 3.71 -3.23
C TRP A 55 12.76 4.84 -2.18
N TRP A 56 12.44 4.55 -0.91
CA TRP A 56 12.50 5.50 0.20
C TRP A 56 13.44 5.06 1.33
N SER A 57 14.44 4.24 1.01
CA SER A 57 15.44 3.77 1.97
C SER A 57 16.20 4.91 2.66
N ALA A 58 16.31 6.10 2.06
CA ALA A 58 16.94 7.26 2.72
C ALA A 58 16.13 7.79 3.91
N LEU A 59 14.80 7.68 3.87
CA LEU A 59 13.88 8.19 4.89
C LEU A 59 13.49 7.11 5.92
N ILE A 60 13.33 5.87 5.44
CA ILE A 60 12.77 4.74 6.20
C ILE A 60 13.87 3.70 6.41
N GLY A 61 14.12 3.30 7.65
CA GLY A 61 15.13 2.29 8.00
C GLY A 61 15.61 2.41 9.44
N GLU A 62 16.53 1.56 9.85
CA GLU A 62 17.04 1.54 11.23
C GLU A 62 17.71 2.88 11.58
N GLY A 63 17.22 3.52 12.66
CA GLY A 63 17.76 4.81 13.14
C GLY A 63 17.45 6.01 12.25
N LYS A 64 16.60 5.86 11.22
CA LYS A 64 16.21 6.94 10.30
C LYS A 64 14.97 7.68 10.82
N CYS A 65 14.53 8.70 10.07
CA CYS A 65 13.36 9.51 10.41
C CYS A 65 12.14 8.64 10.71
N ILE A 66 11.88 7.64 9.86
CA ILE A 66 10.89 6.60 10.12
C ILE A 66 11.65 5.32 10.47
N ASP A 67 11.82 5.14 11.77
CA ASP A 67 12.67 4.09 12.33
C ASP A 67 11.97 2.72 12.33
N THR A 68 12.52 1.77 11.59
CA THR A 68 12.01 0.39 11.50
C THR A 68 12.16 -0.39 12.81
N LYS A 69 12.91 0.11 13.79
CA LYS A 69 12.93 -0.42 15.16
C LYS A 69 11.74 0.04 16.01
N LYS A 70 11.02 1.09 15.60
CA LYS A 70 9.91 1.69 16.36
C LYS A 70 8.54 1.46 15.73
N TYR A 71 8.48 1.34 14.42
CA TYR A 71 7.24 1.24 13.66
C TYR A 71 7.14 -0.07 12.87
N THR A 72 5.90 -0.49 12.61
CA THR A 72 5.59 -1.40 11.52
C THR A 72 5.31 -0.55 10.29
N ILE A 73 6.06 -0.76 9.21
CA ILE A 73 5.84 -0.05 7.95
C ILE A 73 5.04 -0.97 7.04
N LEU A 74 3.90 -0.48 6.57
CA LEU A 74 3.05 -1.16 5.60
C LEU A 74 3.05 -0.36 4.30
N SER A 75 3.14 -1.05 3.17
CA SER A 75 2.92 -0.42 1.86
C SER A 75 2.14 -1.38 0.98
N PHE A 76 0.98 -0.92 0.50
CA PHE A 76 0.24 -1.59 -0.55
C PHE A 76 0.82 -1.21 -1.91
N ASN A 77 0.80 -2.15 -2.86
CA ASN A 77 1.05 -1.86 -4.26
C ASN A 77 -0.25 -1.37 -4.90
N ILE A 78 -0.18 -0.34 -5.74
CA ILE A 78 -1.32 0.09 -6.56
C ILE A 78 -1.62 -1.05 -7.56
N PRO A 79 -2.83 -1.64 -7.52
CA PRO A 79 -3.19 -2.73 -8.42
C PRO A 79 -3.01 -2.35 -9.89
N GLY A 80 -2.45 -3.26 -10.68
CA GLY A 80 -2.29 -3.09 -12.13
C GLY A 80 -1.00 -2.42 -12.59
N ASN A 81 -0.12 -1.96 -11.69
CA ASN A 81 1.18 -1.36 -12.08
C ASN A 81 2.23 -2.37 -12.58
N GLY A 82 1.94 -3.68 -12.50
CA GLY A 82 2.81 -4.76 -12.99
C GLY A 82 3.97 -5.16 -12.06
N TYR A 83 4.19 -4.50 -10.93
CA TYR A 83 5.29 -4.83 -10.01
C TYR A 83 5.18 -6.25 -9.43
N ASP A 84 3.96 -6.66 -9.11
CA ASP A 84 3.61 -8.01 -8.65
C ASP A 84 3.23 -8.97 -9.80
N LYS A 85 3.50 -8.56 -11.05
CA LYS A 85 3.10 -9.25 -12.29
C LYS A 85 1.58 -9.26 -12.52
N ILE A 86 0.82 -8.45 -11.77
CA ILE A 86 -0.62 -8.27 -11.95
C ILE A 86 -0.85 -6.98 -12.73
N VAL A 87 -1.61 -7.10 -13.82
CA VAL A 87 -2.04 -5.98 -14.67
C VAL A 87 -3.57 -5.91 -14.65
N ILE A 88 -4.12 -4.71 -14.78
CA ILE A 88 -5.56 -4.48 -14.92
C ILE A 88 -5.82 -4.14 -16.38
N ASP A 89 -6.62 -4.96 -17.06
CA ASP A 89 -6.90 -4.80 -18.49
C ASP A 89 -7.57 -3.46 -18.80
N ASN A 90 -8.60 -3.10 -18.02
CA ASN A 90 -9.29 -1.82 -18.16
C ASN A 90 -8.97 -0.86 -17.01
N TYR A 91 -7.74 -0.36 -16.98
CA TYR A 91 -7.26 0.57 -15.96
C TYR A 91 -8.10 1.87 -15.87
N LYS A 92 -8.87 2.21 -16.90
CA LYS A 92 -9.74 3.40 -16.93
C LYS A 92 -10.98 3.27 -16.03
N ASP A 93 -11.30 2.06 -15.59
CA ASP A 93 -12.42 1.81 -14.67
C ASP A 93 -12.13 2.27 -13.24
N PHE A 94 -10.86 2.57 -12.94
CA PHE A 94 -10.37 2.95 -11.62
C PHE A 94 -9.88 4.39 -11.59
N VAL A 95 -10.20 5.10 -10.52
CA VAL A 95 -9.65 6.40 -10.16
C VAL A 95 -8.92 6.31 -8.82
N ALA A 96 -8.21 7.38 -8.42
CA ALA A 96 -7.47 7.41 -7.15
C ALA A 96 -8.35 7.11 -5.92
N GLY A 97 -9.63 7.51 -5.96
CA GLY A 97 -10.60 7.19 -4.92
C GLY A 97 -10.88 5.68 -4.79
N ASP A 98 -10.85 4.93 -5.88
CA ASP A 98 -10.97 3.47 -5.83
C ASP A 98 -9.74 2.84 -5.17
N ILE A 99 -8.55 3.35 -5.49
CA ILE A 99 -7.30 2.89 -4.87
C ILE A 99 -7.32 3.15 -3.36
N ALA A 100 -7.81 4.31 -2.92
CA ALA A 100 -7.99 4.61 -1.51
C ALA A 100 -8.96 3.60 -0.83
N GLN A 101 -10.10 3.30 -1.46
CA GLN A 101 -11.04 2.29 -0.95
C GLN A 101 -10.42 0.88 -0.86
N LEU A 102 -9.68 0.47 -1.90
CA LEU A 102 -8.97 -0.81 -1.91
C LEU A 102 -7.94 -0.90 -0.77
N PHE A 103 -7.21 0.18 -0.50
CA PHE A 103 -6.27 0.22 0.62
C PHE A 103 -6.98 0.17 1.97
N LEU A 104 -8.13 0.85 2.12
CA LEU A 104 -8.96 0.74 3.32
C LEU A 104 -9.45 -0.69 3.55
N LEU A 105 -9.99 -1.35 2.51
CA LEU A 105 -10.38 -2.75 2.57
C LEU A 105 -9.19 -3.68 2.88
N GLY A 106 -8.01 -3.37 2.35
CA GLY A 106 -6.76 -4.04 2.69
C GLY A 106 -6.43 -3.94 4.17
N LEU A 107 -6.51 -2.74 4.75
CA LEU A 107 -6.31 -2.52 6.19
C LEU A 107 -7.32 -3.32 7.03
N GLU A 108 -8.59 -3.34 6.63
CA GLU A 108 -9.64 -4.13 7.29
C GLU A 108 -9.31 -5.63 7.28
N LYS A 109 -8.92 -6.18 6.13
CA LYS A 109 -8.52 -7.59 6.00
C LYS A 109 -7.29 -7.93 6.84
N LEU A 110 -6.35 -6.99 6.96
CA LEU A 110 -5.20 -7.10 7.85
C LEU A 110 -5.52 -6.79 9.32
N LYS A 111 -6.78 -6.51 9.66
CA LYS A 111 -7.26 -6.18 11.02
C LYS A 111 -6.54 -4.97 11.62
N ILE A 112 -6.15 -3.99 10.79
CA ILE A 112 -5.54 -2.73 11.22
C ILE A 112 -6.65 -1.69 11.36
N LYS A 113 -7.02 -1.36 12.60
CA LYS A 113 -8.10 -0.40 12.90
C LYS A 113 -7.64 1.06 13.00
N LYS A 114 -6.33 1.28 13.16
CA LYS A 114 -5.74 2.61 13.34
C LYS A 114 -4.33 2.64 12.78
N LEU A 115 -4.03 3.69 12.03
CA LEU A 115 -2.67 4.03 11.61
C LEU A 115 -2.09 5.07 12.59
N PHE A 116 -0.79 5.00 12.83
CA PHE A 116 -0.06 6.09 13.46
C PHE A 116 0.03 7.28 12.50
N ALA A 117 0.35 7.00 11.25
CA ALA A 117 0.41 7.97 10.17
C ALA A 117 0.15 7.27 8.82
N ILE A 118 -0.30 8.06 7.86
CA ILE A 118 -0.29 7.73 6.44
C ILE A 118 0.57 8.78 5.73
N ILE A 119 1.48 8.33 4.87
CA ILE A 119 2.37 9.23 4.13
C ILE A 119 2.45 8.80 2.66
N GLY A 120 2.64 9.78 1.79
CA GLY A 120 2.84 9.58 0.36
C GLY A 120 3.08 10.92 -0.31
N GLY A 121 3.82 10.90 -1.43
CA GLY A 121 4.02 12.07 -2.28
C GLY A 121 3.36 11.86 -3.65
N SER A 122 3.09 12.96 -4.37
CA SER A 122 2.48 12.91 -5.71
C SER A 122 1.17 12.09 -5.69
N LEU A 123 1.01 11.11 -6.59
CA LEU A 123 -0.14 10.19 -6.60
C LEU A 123 -0.39 9.54 -5.23
N GLY A 124 0.67 9.09 -4.55
CA GLY A 124 0.54 8.45 -3.24
C GLY A 124 0.00 9.39 -2.16
N GLY A 125 0.35 10.69 -2.27
CA GLY A 125 -0.23 11.73 -1.43
C GLY A 125 -1.70 12.02 -1.77
N GLY A 126 -2.04 12.03 -3.07
CA GLY A 126 -3.42 12.18 -3.53
C GLY A 126 -4.33 11.01 -3.11
N ILE A 127 -3.80 9.78 -2.99
CA ILE A 127 -4.54 8.63 -2.45
C ILE A 127 -4.72 8.74 -0.93
N ALA A 128 -3.83 9.44 -0.23
CA ALA A 128 -3.87 9.59 1.22
C ALA A 128 -4.76 10.74 1.72
N TRP A 129 -5.12 11.69 0.84
CA TRP A 129 -5.89 12.89 1.15
C TRP A 129 -7.39 12.66 1.02
#